data_AF-A0A1Q5HMC1-F1
#
_entry.id   AF-A0A1Q5HMC1-F1
#
_cell.length_a   1.000
_cell.length_b   1.000
_cell.length_c   1.000
_cell.angle_alpha   90.00
_cell.angle_beta   90.00
_cell.angle_gamma   90.00
#
_symmetry.space_group_name_H-M   'P 1'
#
loop_
_entity.id
_entity.type
_entity.pdbx_description
1 polymer ?
#
loop_
_entity_poly.entity_id
_entity_poly.type
_entity_poly.pdbx_seq_one_letter_code
_entity_poly.pdbx_strand_id
1 'polypeptide(L)'
;RVEVEGGDQELKQDIEFVKVRLGGAFEVKAGAVHVVPFGLEIPWETPVTSVSGQQLRGMNIGVTTELEIARAVDSGDLDPVNVHPLPAQQAILDAFLQLGFRFKSADMERGHIRGTRQKLPFYQEIEFFAPQQYRGLNQVEVSFVADDREMDVVLEMDKKPGLFGEGSDSFRAFKVGLHDFHATDWAAYLNQWLAEVGGRRNWL
;
A
#
# COMPACT_ATOMS: atom_id res chain seq x y z
N ARG A 1 -0.99 1.74 -10.97
CA ARG A 1 -2.39 1.55 -11.43
C ARG A 1 -3.27 1.28 -10.23
N VAL A 2 -4.36 2.01 -10.12
CA VAL A 2 -5.32 1.93 -9.03
C VAL A 2 -6.66 1.44 -9.58
N GLU A 3 -7.30 0.53 -8.86
CA GLU A 3 -8.62 0.02 -9.16
C GLU A 3 -9.67 1.06 -8.75
N VAL A 4 -10.57 1.38 -9.69
CA VAL A 4 -11.64 2.34 -9.51
C VAL A 4 -12.96 1.58 -9.61
N GLU A 5 -13.73 1.56 -8.52
CA GLU A 5 -15.08 1.02 -8.54
C GLU A 5 -15.96 1.86 -9.49
N GLY A 6 -16.50 1.20 -10.52
CA GLY A 6 -17.35 1.80 -11.54
C GLY A 6 -18.43 0.84 -12.04
N GLY A 7 -19.48 0.62 -11.26
CA GLY A 7 -20.58 -0.30 -11.64
C GLY A 7 -20.14 -1.76 -11.74
N ASP A 8 -20.62 -2.51 -12.74
CA ASP A 8 -20.34 -3.95 -12.95
C ASP A 8 -18.90 -4.25 -13.45
N GLN A 9 -18.02 -3.25 -13.61
CA GLN A 9 -16.65 -3.46 -14.10
C GLN A 9 -15.61 -2.67 -13.29
N GLU A 10 -14.56 -3.36 -12.86
CA GLU A 10 -13.34 -2.77 -12.29
C GLU A 10 -12.53 -2.08 -13.40
N LEU A 11 -12.24 -0.79 -13.23
CA LEU A 11 -11.40 -0.02 -14.15
C LEU A 11 -10.05 0.30 -13.49
N LYS A 12 -8.94 0.06 -14.20
CA LYS A 12 -7.59 0.41 -13.73
C LYS A 12 -7.15 1.76 -14.30
N GLN A 13 -6.74 2.67 -13.43
CA GLN A 13 -6.27 4.02 -13.79
C GLN A 13 -4.85 4.27 -13.28
N ASP A 14 -4.02 4.96 -14.06
CA ASP A 14 -2.73 5.50 -13.56
C ASP A 14 -2.99 6.78 -12.76
N ILE A 15 -2.43 6.85 -11.54
CA ILE A 15 -2.59 7.99 -10.64
C ILE A 15 -1.21 8.63 -10.40
N GLU A 16 -1.10 9.91 -10.73
CA GLU A 16 0.00 10.77 -10.30
C GLU A 16 -0.30 11.25 -8.88
N PHE A 17 0.62 11.02 -7.95
CA PHE A 17 0.46 11.41 -6.54
C PHE A 17 1.55 12.35 -6.02
N VAL A 18 2.62 12.54 -6.78
CA VAL A 18 3.64 13.58 -6.57
C VAL A 18 4.00 14.16 -7.93
N LYS A 19 3.95 15.49 -8.06
CA LYS A 19 4.45 16.22 -9.22
C LYS A 19 5.34 17.36 -8.76
N VAL A 20 6.55 17.44 -9.32
CA VAL A 20 7.48 18.53 -9.05
C VAL A 20 7.90 19.13 -10.38
N ARG A 21 7.73 20.45 -10.51
CA ARG A 21 8.23 21.17 -11.67
C ARG A 21 9.73 21.39 -11.52
N LEU A 22 10.51 20.86 -12.46
CA LEU A 22 11.94 21.07 -12.53
C LEU A 22 12.24 22.27 -13.44
N GLY A 23 12.79 23.35 -12.86
CA GLY A 23 13.22 24.53 -13.62
C GLY A 23 12.09 25.28 -14.34
N GLY A 24 12.43 25.91 -15.47
CA GLY A 24 11.54 26.74 -16.29
C GLY A 24 11.98 26.72 -17.76
N ALA A 25 11.39 27.56 -18.60
CA ALA A 25 11.70 27.58 -20.04
C ALA A 25 13.17 27.95 -20.32
N PHE A 26 13.80 27.23 -21.24
CA PHE A 26 15.18 27.45 -21.67
C PHE A 26 15.39 26.98 -23.12
N GLU A 27 16.48 27.41 -23.75
CA GLU A 27 16.88 26.98 -25.09
C GLU A 27 18.01 25.95 -24.99
N VAL A 28 17.86 24.81 -25.66
CA VAL A 28 18.91 23.80 -25.83
C VAL A 28 19.41 23.86 -27.26
N LYS A 29 20.70 24.20 -27.43
CA LYS A 29 21.34 24.21 -28.75
C LYS A 29 21.57 22.79 -29.27
N ALA A 30 21.63 22.65 -30.59
CA ALA A 30 21.93 21.36 -31.23
C ALA A 30 23.23 20.75 -30.67
N GLY A 31 23.15 19.51 -30.19
CA GLY A 31 24.27 18.78 -29.59
C GLY A 31 24.63 19.18 -28.16
N ALA A 32 23.92 20.14 -27.54
CA ALA A 32 24.15 20.48 -26.14
C ALA A 32 23.50 19.44 -25.21
N VAL A 33 24.16 19.17 -24.09
CA VAL A 33 23.62 18.38 -22.98
C VAL A 33 23.23 19.34 -21.86
N HIS A 34 22.02 19.18 -21.34
CA HIS A 34 21.54 19.91 -20.18
C HIS A 34 21.19 18.92 -19.07
N VAL A 35 21.69 19.16 -17.86
CA VAL A 35 21.48 18.29 -16.70
C VAL A 35 20.82 19.10 -15.61
N VAL A 36 19.69 18.59 -15.10
CA VAL A 36 18.94 19.21 -14.00
C VAL A 36 18.98 18.26 -12.81
N PRO A 37 19.76 18.56 -11.75
CA PRO A 37 19.71 17.76 -10.53
C PRO A 37 18.38 18.01 -9.80
N PHE A 38 17.76 16.94 -9.30
CA PHE A 38 16.53 17.04 -8.54
C PHE A 38 16.49 16.01 -7.41
N GLY A 39 15.59 16.25 -6.46
CA GLY A 39 15.19 15.29 -5.43
C GLY A 39 13.67 15.24 -5.38
N LEU A 40 13.14 14.07 -5.05
CA LEU A 40 11.71 13.85 -4.82
C LEU A 40 11.53 13.35 -3.40
N GLU A 41 10.67 14.01 -2.65
CA GLU A 41 10.19 13.47 -1.38
C GLU A 41 9.15 12.39 -1.68
N ILE A 42 9.44 11.17 -1.24
CA ILE A 42 8.54 10.03 -1.39
C ILE A 42 7.56 10.07 -0.20
N PRO A 43 6.24 10.12 -0.44
CA PRO A 43 5.25 10.09 0.64
C PRO A 43 5.41 8.83 1.50
N TRP A 44 5.21 8.96 2.81
CA TRP A 44 5.24 7.80 3.72
C TRP A 44 4.19 6.74 3.39
N GLU A 45 3.09 7.15 2.74
CA GLU A 45 2.02 6.29 2.24
C GLU A 45 2.35 5.59 0.90
N THR A 46 3.54 5.80 0.34
CA THR A 46 3.91 5.20 -0.95
C THR A 46 3.82 3.67 -0.87
N PRO A 47 3.06 3.02 -1.78
CA PRO A 47 2.86 1.59 -1.77
C PRO A 47 4.16 0.81 -1.82
N VAL A 48 4.24 -0.26 -1.02
CA VAL A 48 5.37 -1.17 -1.12
C VAL A 48 5.28 -1.95 -2.42
N THR A 49 6.41 -2.16 -3.08
CA THR A 49 6.46 -2.95 -4.32
C THR A 49 7.03 -4.34 -4.09
N SER A 50 7.52 -4.62 -2.89
CA SER A 50 8.08 -5.92 -2.54
C SER A 50 7.78 -6.31 -1.09
N VAL A 51 7.61 -7.60 -0.84
CA VAL A 51 7.51 -8.19 0.51
C VAL A 51 8.40 -9.42 0.54
N SER A 52 9.22 -9.54 1.59
CA SER A 52 10.16 -10.67 1.77
C SER A 52 11.06 -10.93 0.55
N GLY A 53 11.50 -9.85 -0.11
CA GLY A 53 12.36 -9.90 -1.29
C GLY A 53 11.66 -10.31 -2.59
N GLN A 54 10.34 -10.52 -2.58
CA GLN A 54 9.55 -10.84 -3.76
C GLN A 54 8.79 -9.60 -4.24
N GLN A 55 8.84 -9.31 -5.54
CA GLN A 55 8.06 -8.22 -6.12
C GLN A 55 6.57 -8.55 -6.06
N LEU A 56 5.79 -7.61 -5.55
CA LEU A 56 4.35 -7.67 -5.56
C LEU A 56 3.84 -7.41 -6.98
N ARG A 57 3.14 -8.40 -7.54
CA ARG A 57 2.52 -8.24 -8.86
C ARG A 57 1.46 -7.15 -8.79
N GLY A 58 1.34 -6.35 -9.85
CA GLY A 58 0.37 -5.24 -9.89
C GLY A 58 0.89 -3.93 -9.27
N MET A 59 1.91 -3.98 -8.42
CA MET A 59 2.51 -2.80 -7.76
C MET A 59 3.55 -2.12 -8.66
N ASN A 60 3.06 -1.48 -9.72
CA ASN A 60 3.89 -0.69 -10.63
C ASN A 60 3.95 0.76 -10.14
N ILE A 61 5.00 1.08 -9.39
CA ILE A 61 5.35 2.43 -8.93
C ILE A 61 6.58 2.88 -9.69
N GLY A 62 6.59 4.13 -10.15
CA GLY A 62 7.71 4.68 -10.92
C GLY A 62 7.68 6.20 -10.97
N VAL A 63 8.74 6.76 -11.51
CA VAL A 63 8.90 8.19 -11.78
C VAL A 63 8.75 8.39 -13.28
N THR A 64 7.92 9.36 -13.66
CA THR A 64 7.78 9.78 -15.06
C THR A 64 8.49 11.11 -15.26
N THR A 65 9.37 11.20 -16.24
CA THR A 65 9.97 12.48 -16.65
C THR A 65 9.20 13.06 -17.82
N GLU A 66 8.68 14.29 -17.67
CA GLU A 66 7.98 15.01 -18.73
C GLU A 66 8.81 16.23 -19.16
N LEU A 67 9.14 16.32 -20.46
CA LEU A 67 9.77 17.49 -21.05
C LEU A 67 8.79 18.17 -22.01
N GLU A 68 8.25 19.31 -21.61
CA GLU A 68 7.40 20.14 -22.46
C GLU A 68 8.26 20.86 -23.51
N ILE A 69 8.11 20.45 -24.77
CA ILE A 69 8.75 21.12 -25.91
C ILE A 69 7.67 21.82 -26.73
N ALA A 70 7.79 23.14 -26.87
CA ALA A 70 6.85 23.92 -27.67
C ALA A 70 6.71 23.33 -29.09
N ARG A 71 5.50 22.86 -29.43
CA ARG A 71 5.12 22.29 -30.74
C ARG A 71 5.75 20.95 -31.09
N ALA A 72 6.18 20.15 -30.10
CA ALA A 72 6.59 18.76 -30.31
C ALA A 72 5.75 17.81 -29.43
N VAL A 73 5.88 16.50 -29.69
CA VAL A 73 5.28 15.45 -28.85
C VAL A 73 6.12 15.32 -27.59
N ASP A 74 5.47 15.35 -26.43
CA ASP A 74 6.13 15.14 -25.14
C ASP A 74 6.73 13.73 -25.11
N SER A 75 8.02 13.64 -24.77
CA SER A 75 8.69 12.37 -24.54
C SER A 75 8.60 12.05 -23.05
N GLY A 76 7.85 11.02 -22.69
CA GLY A 76 7.83 10.47 -21.33
C GLY A 76 8.63 9.17 -21.25
N ASP A 77 9.46 9.03 -20.21
CA ASP A 77 9.92 7.72 -19.72
C ASP A 77 9.17 7.37 -18.43
N LEU A 78 9.10 6.08 -18.10
CA LEU A 78 8.68 5.62 -16.78
C LEU A 78 9.80 4.77 -16.22
N ASP A 79 10.48 5.30 -15.21
CA ASP A 79 11.50 4.59 -14.47
C ASP A 79 10.88 3.90 -13.25
N PRO A 80 10.87 2.55 -13.19
CA PRO A 80 10.29 1.84 -12.05
C PRO A 80 11.13 2.07 -10.80
N VAL A 81 10.46 2.26 -9.66
CA VAL A 81 11.09 2.41 -8.34
C VAL A 81 10.66 1.26 -7.45
N ASN A 82 11.64 0.63 -6.80
CA ASN A 82 11.36 -0.38 -5.78
C ASN A 82 11.16 0.30 -4.43
N VAL A 83 9.99 0.12 -3.85
CA VAL A 83 9.62 0.64 -2.54
C VAL A 83 9.57 -0.54 -1.58
N HIS A 84 10.45 -0.52 -0.58
CA HIS A 84 10.49 -1.54 0.46
C HIS A 84 9.60 -1.14 1.64
N PRO A 85 9.06 -2.12 2.38
CA PRO A 85 8.30 -1.83 3.59
C PRO A 85 9.13 -1.04 4.60
N LEU A 86 8.49 -0.12 5.30
CA LEU A 86 9.04 0.48 6.51
C LEU A 86 9.34 -0.64 7.53
N PRO A 87 10.35 -0.48 8.41
CA PRO A 87 10.65 -1.50 9.41
C PRO A 87 9.44 -1.93 10.26
N ALA A 88 8.58 -0.98 10.62
CA ALA A 88 7.34 -1.27 11.34
C ALA A 88 6.31 -2.04 10.49
N GLN A 89 6.19 -1.75 9.19
CA GLN A 89 5.34 -2.53 8.28
C GLN A 89 5.87 -3.96 8.13
N GLN A 90 7.19 -4.10 7.94
CA GLN A 90 7.86 -5.40 7.84
C GLN A 90 7.59 -6.26 9.09
N ALA A 91 7.63 -5.67 10.30
CA ALA A 91 7.33 -6.40 11.53
C ALA A 91 5.91 -7.00 11.56
N ILE A 92 4.91 -6.28 11.05
CA ILE A 92 3.54 -6.79 10.93
C ILE A 92 3.44 -7.88 9.86
N LEU A 93 4.08 -7.68 8.70
CA LEU A 93 4.12 -8.66 7.63
C LEU A 93 4.80 -9.96 8.08
N ASP A 94 5.93 -9.86 8.78
CA ASP A 94 6.66 -11.01 9.34
C ASP A 94 5.84 -11.73 10.40
N ALA A 95 5.07 -11.01 11.21
CA ALA A 95 4.17 -11.61 12.19
C ALA A 95 3.09 -12.47 11.52
N PHE A 96 2.49 -12.02 10.41
CA PHE A 96 1.58 -12.86 9.62
C PHE A 96 2.27 -14.14 9.14
N LEU A 97 3.47 -14.02 8.56
CA LEU A 97 4.23 -15.18 8.09
C LEU A 97 4.58 -16.16 9.22
N GLN A 98 4.97 -15.65 10.39
CA GLN A 98 5.26 -16.45 11.58
C GLN A 98 4.02 -17.23 12.06
N LEU A 99 2.84 -16.63 11.96
CA LEU A 99 1.58 -17.30 12.29
C LEU A 99 1.12 -18.29 11.22
N GLY A 100 1.85 -18.42 10.10
CA GLY A 100 1.57 -19.37 9.02
C GLY A 100 0.66 -18.82 7.92
N PHE A 101 0.35 -17.53 7.94
CA PHE A 101 -0.33 -16.89 6.82
C PHE A 101 0.58 -16.90 5.60
N ARG A 102 -0.04 -17.03 4.42
CA ARG A 102 0.67 -17.07 3.15
C ARG A 102 0.20 -15.90 2.29
N PHE A 103 1.16 -15.13 1.78
CA PHE A 103 0.88 -14.06 0.85
C PHE A 103 0.04 -14.56 -0.34
N LYS A 104 -0.99 -13.79 -0.71
CA LYS A 104 -1.91 -14.08 -1.80
C LYS A 104 -1.72 -13.09 -2.96
N SER A 105 -2.00 -11.82 -2.71
CA SER A 105 -1.98 -10.72 -3.69
C SER A 105 -1.74 -9.40 -2.97
N ALA A 106 -1.48 -8.36 -3.75
CA ALA A 106 -1.56 -7.00 -3.29
C ALA A 106 -2.12 -6.14 -4.40
N ASP A 107 -3.04 -5.24 -4.06
CA ASP A 107 -3.73 -4.39 -5.02
C ASP A 107 -3.84 -2.95 -4.50
N MET A 108 -4.14 -2.03 -5.43
CA MET A 108 -4.26 -0.59 -5.16
C MET A 108 -5.71 -0.19 -5.26
N GLU A 109 -6.30 0.24 -4.16
CA GLU A 109 -7.71 0.59 -4.08
C GLU A 109 -7.89 2.11 -4.09
N ARG A 110 -8.75 2.63 -4.98
CA ARG A 110 -9.10 4.05 -4.98
C ARG A 110 -10.07 4.34 -3.83
N GLY A 111 -9.75 5.37 -3.04
CA GLY A 111 -10.61 5.82 -1.95
C GLY A 111 -9.81 6.14 -0.69
N HIS A 112 -10.55 6.30 0.40
CA HIS A 112 -9.99 6.60 1.72
C HIS A 112 -10.50 5.62 2.76
N ILE A 113 -9.60 5.08 3.56
CA ILE A 113 -9.91 4.30 4.75
C ILE A 113 -10.34 5.28 5.85
N ARG A 114 -11.60 5.18 6.29
CA ARG A 114 -12.16 6.09 7.30
C ARG A 114 -11.42 5.98 8.62
N GLY A 115 -11.27 7.11 9.31
CA GLY A 115 -10.65 7.18 10.63
C GLY A 115 -9.12 6.99 10.64
N THR A 116 -8.48 7.00 9.47
CA THR A 116 -7.02 6.91 9.34
C THR A 116 -6.39 8.26 9.02
N ARG A 117 -5.05 8.33 9.07
CA ARG A 117 -4.26 9.50 8.67
C ARG A 117 -4.05 9.67 7.16
N GLN A 118 -4.80 8.92 6.35
CA GLN A 118 -4.55 8.79 4.91
C GLN A 118 -4.70 10.14 4.19
N LYS A 119 -3.74 10.46 3.32
CA LYS A 119 -3.75 11.65 2.47
C LYS A 119 -3.82 11.29 0.99
N LEU A 120 -3.22 10.17 0.58
CA LEU A 120 -3.29 9.73 -0.82
C LEU A 120 -4.72 9.31 -1.19
N PRO A 121 -5.17 9.52 -2.45
CA PRO A 121 -6.54 9.19 -2.87
C PRO A 121 -6.73 7.69 -3.18
N PHE A 122 -5.81 6.87 -2.71
CA PHE A 122 -5.79 5.41 -2.83
C PHE A 122 -4.98 4.83 -1.68
N TYR A 123 -5.11 3.53 -1.46
CA TYR A 123 -4.36 2.78 -0.45
C TYR A 123 -3.99 1.39 -0.97
N GLN A 124 -3.04 0.75 -0.29
CA GLN A 124 -2.60 -0.61 -0.60
C GLN A 124 -3.31 -1.62 0.28
N GLU A 125 -3.83 -2.67 -0.35
CA GLU A 125 -4.27 -3.88 0.33
C GLU A 125 -3.26 -4.98 0.07
N ILE A 126 -2.72 -5.58 1.13
CA ILE A 126 -1.87 -6.77 1.06
C ILE A 126 -2.69 -7.92 1.62
N GLU A 127 -2.92 -8.93 0.79
CA GLU A 127 -3.80 -10.03 1.12
C GLU A 127 -3.03 -11.30 1.49
N PHE A 128 -3.58 -12.02 2.46
CA PHE A 128 -3.04 -13.27 2.97
C PHE A 128 -4.11 -14.36 3.02
N PHE A 129 -3.74 -15.57 2.63
CA PHE A 129 -4.49 -16.77 3.00
C PHE A 129 -4.23 -17.14 4.46
N ALA A 130 -5.31 -17.42 5.19
CA ALA A 130 -5.23 -17.91 6.55
C ALA A 130 -4.80 -19.39 6.60
N PRO A 131 -3.96 -19.79 7.58
CA PRO A 131 -3.64 -21.19 7.83
C PRO A 131 -4.80 -21.93 8.52
N GLN A 132 -4.83 -23.25 8.37
CA GLN A 132 -5.92 -24.12 8.86
C GLN A 132 -6.22 -24.02 10.36
N GLN A 133 -5.26 -23.54 11.16
CA GLN A 133 -5.45 -23.34 12.60
C GLN A 133 -6.48 -22.24 12.92
N TYR A 134 -6.67 -21.26 12.04
CA TYR A 134 -7.73 -20.26 12.14
C TYR A 134 -8.95 -20.74 11.35
N ARG A 135 -9.68 -21.70 11.91
CA ARG A 135 -10.91 -22.22 11.28
C ARG A 135 -11.89 -21.08 10.98
N GLY A 136 -12.66 -21.21 9.90
CA GLY A 136 -13.68 -20.22 9.52
C GLY A 136 -13.15 -18.93 8.90
N LEU A 137 -11.86 -18.62 9.03
CA LEU A 137 -11.19 -17.51 8.37
C LEU A 137 -10.53 -18.01 7.07
N ASN A 138 -10.82 -17.37 5.94
CA ASN A 138 -10.19 -17.72 4.67
C ASN A 138 -9.04 -16.76 4.35
N GLN A 139 -9.28 -15.47 4.51
CA GLN A 139 -8.36 -14.41 4.07
C GLN A 139 -8.34 -13.25 5.05
N VAL A 140 -7.17 -12.61 5.15
CA VAL A 140 -6.97 -11.34 5.86
C VAL A 140 -6.29 -10.38 4.91
N GLU A 141 -6.77 -9.15 4.91
CA GLU A 141 -6.20 -8.04 4.17
C GLU A 141 -5.62 -7.04 5.17
N VAL A 142 -4.46 -6.48 4.85
CA VAL A 142 -3.83 -5.43 5.64
C VAL A 142 -3.51 -4.21 4.78
N SER A 143 -3.87 -3.05 5.30
CA SER A 143 -3.47 -1.75 4.77
C SER A 143 -2.65 -0.99 5.80
N PHE A 144 -1.62 -0.30 5.30
CA PHE A 144 -0.74 0.54 6.10
C PHE A 144 -0.88 2.00 5.66
N VAL A 145 -1.16 2.88 6.60
CA VAL A 145 -1.22 4.32 6.36
C VAL A 145 -0.24 5.03 7.29
N ALA A 146 0.96 5.34 6.77
CA ALA A 146 2.08 5.86 7.54
C ALA A 146 2.24 7.38 7.39
N ASP A 147 2.70 8.04 8.45
CA ASP A 147 3.36 9.34 8.40
C ASP A 147 4.81 9.22 8.86
N ASP A 148 5.44 10.35 9.22
CA ASP A 148 6.84 10.41 9.67
C ASP A 148 7.06 9.88 11.11
N ARG A 149 5.99 9.49 11.81
CA ARG A 149 6.03 9.13 13.23
C ARG A 149 5.39 7.78 13.53
N GLU A 150 4.23 7.51 12.95
CA GLU A 150 3.40 6.33 13.20
C GLU A 150 2.67 5.84 11.95
N MET A 151 2.15 4.63 12.00
CA MET A 151 1.28 4.06 10.97
C MET A 151 -0.03 3.51 11.56
N ASP A 152 -1.09 3.59 10.76
CA ASP A 152 -2.39 3.01 11.05
C ASP A 152 -2.35 1.70 10.30
N VAL A 153 -2.59 0.63 11.05
CA VAL A 153 -2.73 -0.72 10.50
C VAL A 153 -4.21 -1.01 10.49
N VAL A 154 -4.75 -1.24 9.31
CA VAL A 154 -6.14 -1.60 9.11
C VAL A 154 -6.19 -3.04 8.63
N LEU A 155 -6.97 -3.86 9.33
CA LEU A 155 -7.15 -5.27 9.05
C LEU A 155 -8.60 -5.57 8.72
N GLU A 156 -8.81 -6.29 7.62
CA GLU A 156 -10.11 -6.76 7.17
C GLU A 156 -10.09 -8.28 7.00
N MET A 157 -11.13 -8.96 7.47
CA MET A 157 -11.26 -10.42 7.41
C MET A 157 -12.41 -10.86 6.50
N ASP A 158 -12.14 -11.82 5.61
CA ASP A 158 -13.12 -12.39 4.68
C ASP A 158 -13.94 -11.30 3.95
N LYS A 159 -13.26 -10.22 3.55
CA LYS A 159 -13.87 -9.12 2.81
C LYS A 159 -14.56 -9.69 1.57
N LYS A 160 -15.83 -9.31 1.40
CA LYS A 160 -16.53 -9.55 0.13
C LYS A 160 -16.29 -8.33 -0.76
N PRO A 161 -15.96 -8.51 -2.04
CA PRO A 161 -15.82 -7.40 -2.98
C PRO A 161 -17.05 -6.48 -2.94
N GLY A 162 -16.84 -5.16 -2.85
CA GLY A 162 -17.90 -4.14 -2.90
C GLY A 162 -18.68 -3.85 -1.62
N LEU A 163 -18.25 -4.33 -0.44
CA LEU A 163 -18.92 -4.05 0.85
C LEU A 163 -18.01 -3.31 1.84
N PHE A 164 -17.88 -1.99 1.67
CA PHE A 164 -17.41 -1.10 2.74
C PHE A 164 -18.52 -0.87 3.76
N GLY A 165 -18.60 -1.76 4.75
CA GLY A 165 -19.54 -1.63 5.86
C GLY A 165 -18.82 -1.59 7.21
N GLU A 166 -18.57 -0.39 7.74
CA GLU A 166 -18.29 -0.20 9.17
C GLU A 166 -19.46 -0.79 9.97
N GLY A 167 -19.21 -1.87 10.71
CA GLY A 167 -20.23 -2.56 11.50
C GLY A 167 -20.18 -4.08 11.45
N SER A 168 -19.29 -4.68 10.64
CA SER A 168 -19.01 -6.12 10.74
C SER A 168 -17.88 -6.39 11.75
N ASP A 169 -17.98 -7.49 12.50
CA ASP A 169 -16.93 -7.99 13.41
C ASP A 169 -15.58 -8.32 12.70
N SER A 170 -15.46 -8.08 11.39
CA SER A 170 -14.30 -8.38 10.53
C SER A 170 -13.29 -7.23 10.37
N PHE A 171 -13.51 -6.08 11.00
CA PHE A 171 -12.66 -4.89 10.86
C PHE A 171 -11.89 -4.58 12.14
N ARG A 172 -10.60 -4.22 12.03
CA ARG A 172 -9.82 -3.64 13.14
C ARG A 172 -8.83 -2.60 12.62
N ALA A 173 -8.74 -1.47 13.31
CA ALA A 173 -7.70 -0.48 13.11
C ALA A 173 -6.91 -0.25 14.41
N PHE A 174 -5.59 -0.12 14.31
CA PHE A 174 -4.72 0.23 15.43
C PHE A 174 -3.47 0.99 14.97
N LYS A 175 -2.81 1.67 15.90
CA LYS A 175 -1.62 2.47 15.62
C LYS A 175 -0.34 1.73 15.98
N VAL A 176 0.72 1.98 15.22
CA VAL A 176 2.08 1.46 15.45
C VAL A 176 3.07 2.60 15.27
N GLY A 177 3.88 2.90 16.30
CA GLY A 177 4.94 3.89 16.16
C GLY A 177 6.11 3.34 15.34
N LEU A 178 6.67 4.18 14.45
CA LEU A 178 7.75 3.76 13.54
C LEU A 178 9.09 3.51 14.26
N HIS A 179 9.24 3.99 15.49
CA HIS A 179 10.48 3.90 16.27
C HIS A 179 10.39 3.00 17.51
N ASP A 180 9.19 2.57 17.92
CA ASP A 180 8.97 1.75 19.11
C ASP A 180 8.23 0.43 18.82
N PHE A 181 7.94 0.12 17.56
CA PHE A 181 7.25 -1.11 17.15
C PHE A 181 7.90 -2.40 17.69
N HIS A 182 9.20 -2.39 17.98
CA HIS A 182 9.91 -3.53 18.56
C HIS A 182 9.46 -3.89 20.00
N ALA A 183 8.77 -2.98 20.70
CA ALA A 183 8.28 -3.21 22.06
C ALA A 183 7.09 -4.18 22.12
N THR A 184 6.50 -4.52 20.97
CA THR A 184 5.33 -5.39 20.86
C THR A 184 5.71 -6.70 20.19
N ASP A 185 5.28 -7.82 20.79
CA ASP A 185 5.23 -9.11 20.10
C ASP A 185 4.03 -9.11 19.14
N TRP A 186 4.27 -8.72 17.90
CA TRP A 186 3.23 -8.59 16.89
C TRP A 186 2.57 -9.92 16.54
N ALA A 187 3.31 -11.03 16.56
CA ALA A 187 2.73 -12.35 16.31
C ALA A 187 1.76 -12.73 17.43
N ALA A 188 2.14 -12.55 18.70
CA ALA A 188 1.23 -12.78 19.82
C ALA A 188 0.02 -11.83 19.79
N TYR A 189 0.23 -10.55 19.50
CA TYR A 189 -0.83 -9.54 19.41
C TYR A 189 -1.86 -9.88 18.33
N LEU A 190 -1.40 -10.18 17.11
CA LEU A 190 -2.28 -10.56 16.00
C LEU A 190 -2.99 -11.88 16.28
N ASN A 191 -2.29 -12.88 16.83
CA ASN A 191 -2.88 -14.17 17.18
C ASN A 191 -4.01 -14.04 18.21
N GLN A 192 -3.79 -13.25 19.27
CA GLN A 192 -4.82 -13.00 20.28
C GLN A 192 -6.07 -12.39 19.64
N TRP A 193 -5.89 -11.38 18.80
CA TRP A 193 -7.02 -10.75 18.13
C TRP A 193 -7.78 -11.69 17.20
N LEU A 194 -7.05 -12.45 16.36
CA LEU A 194 -7.65 -13.42 15.44
C LEU A 194 -8.48 -14.46 16.22
N ALA A 195 -8.00 -14.91 17.37
CA ALA A 195 -8.73 -15.80 18.27
C ALA A 195 -9.98 -15.15 18.88
N GLU A 196 -9.92 -13.89 19.29
CA GLU A 196 -11.08 -13.14 19.83
C GLU A 196 -12.18 -12.93 18.78
N VAL A 197 -11.82 -12.64 17.54
CA VAL A 197 -12.79 -12.52 16.43
C VAL A 197 -13.38 -13.88 16.09
N GLY A 198 -12.55 -14.93 16.03
CA GLY A 198 -13.03 -16.29 15.79
C GLY A 198 -13.96 -16.82 16.88
N GLY A 199 -13.67 -16.52 18.15
CA GLY A 199 -14.55 -16.85 19.26
C GLY A 199 -15.93 -16.20 19.15
N ARG A 200 -15.99 -14.92 18.74
CA ARG A 200 -17.27 -14.21 18.50
C ARG A 200 -18.05 -14.74 17.32
N ARG A 201 -17.35 -15.17 16.26
CA ARG A 201 -17.95 -15.72 15.03
C ARG A 201 -18.26 -17.22 15.10
N ASN A 202 -18.05 -17.86 16.25
CA ASN A 202 -18.24 -19.30 16.45
C ASN A 202 -17.43 -20.14 15.44
N TRP A 203 -16.22 -19.67 15.12
CA TRP A 203 -15.26 -20.33 14.23
C TRP A 203 -14.55 -21.53 14.88
N LEU A 204 -14.67 -21.67 16.20
CA LEU A 204 -14.08 -22.74 17.02
C LEU A 204 -14.97 -23.98 17.06
#